data_AF-A0A3R7K9B3-F1
#
_entry.id   AF-A0A3R7K9B3-F1
#
_cell.length_a   1.000
_cell.length_b   1.000
_cell.length_c   1.000
_cell.angle_alpha   90.00
_cell.angle_beta   90.00
_cell.angle_gamma   90.00
#
_symmetry.space_group_name_H-M   'P 1'
#
loop_
_entity.id
_entity.type
_entity.pdbx_description
1 polymer ?
#
loop_
_entity_poly.entity_id
_entity_poly.type
_entity_poly.pdbx_seq_one_letter_code
_entity_poly.pdbx_strand_id
1 'polypeptide(L)'
;MGPFLLHELLHYDAVRVPVVAYFVEGSVCLFHKTGEMAGTAVKYESISEGLWAIEELERANVGGYYIFDVTKDHRVVAGLPRRRWGGIVLTMPDARNYEG
;
A
#
# COMPACT_ATOMS: atom_id res chain seq x y z
N MET A 1 -10.14 -0.66 17.69
CA MET A 1 -9.26 -1.82 17.42
C MET A 1 -8.84 -1.74 15.96
N GLY A 2 -7.57 -1.54 15.65
CA GLY A 2 -7.13 -1.38 14.26
C GLY A 2 -5.62 -1.22 14.20
N PRO A 3 -4.90 -2.33 14.00
CA PRO A 3 -4.05 -2.47 12.81
C PRO A 3 -3.90 -3.93 12.35
N PHE A 4 -4.70 -4.86 12.87
CA PHE A 4 -4.52 -6.30 12.66
C PHE A 4 -4.56 -6.67 11.17
N LEU A 5 -5.49 -6.08 10.41
CA LEU A 5 -5.60 -6.33 8.98
C LEU A 5 -4.37 -5.83 8.19
N LEU A 6 -3.84 -4.65 8.55
CA LEU A 6 -2.63 -4.11 7.93
C LEU A 6 -1.41 -4.99 8.27
N HIS A 7 -1.31 -5.41 9.53
CA HIS A 7 -0.29 -6.34 9.98
C HIS A 7 -0.39 -7.68 9.21
N GLU A 8 -1.57 -8.27 9.07
CA GLU A 8 -1.76 -9.50 8.31
C GLU A 8 -1.43 -9.33 6.81
N LEU A 9 -1.76 -8.21 6.18
CA LEU A 9 -1.42 -7.96 4.78
C LEU A 9 0.09 -7.78 4.57
N LEU A 10 0.77 -7.12 5.51
CA LEU A 10 2.23 -7.05 5.49
C LEU A 10 2.86 -8.44 5.65
N HIS A 11 2.24 -9.33 6.43
CA HIS A 11 2.70 -10.71 6.66
C HIS A 11 2.16 -11.74 5.65
N TYR A 12 1.24 -11.35 4.75
CA TYR A 12 0.76 -12.20 3.65
C TYR A 12 1.92 -12.60 2.74
N ASP A 13 1.88 -13.82 2.21
CA ASP A 13 3.05 -14.49 1.62
C ASP A 13 3.80 -13.62 0.59
N ALA A 14 5.03 -13.24 0.98
CA ALA A 14 5.87 -12.25 0.32
C ALA A 14 6.42 -12.70 -1.04
N VAL A 15 6.36 -14.01 -1.34
CA VAL A 15 6.93 -14.63 -2.54
C VAL A 15 6.38 -14.04 -3.85
N ARG A 16 5.24 -13.33 -3.80
CA ARG A 16 4.61 -12.69 -5.00
C ARG A 16 4.51 -11.17 -4.94
N VAL A 17 4.90 -10.51 -3.85
CA VAL A 17 4.69 -9.07 -3.63
C VAL A 17 5.99 -8.38 -3.21
N PRO A 18 6.75 -7.82 -4.17
CA PRO A 18 8.04 -7.19 -3.87
C PRO A 18 7.92 -5.94 -2.98
N VAL A 19 6.88 -5.13 -3.21
CA VAL A 19 6.64 -3.86 -2.51
C VAL A 19 5.16 -3.70 -2.17
N VAL A 20 4.87 -3.11 -1.02
CA VAL A 20 3.52 -2.67 -0.63
C VAL A 20 3.54 -1.16 -0.44
N ALA A 21 2.67 -0.46 -1.15
CA ALA A 21 2.47 0.98 -1.03
C ALA A 21 1.19 1.27 -0.23
N TYR A 22 1.35 1.84 0.96
CA TYR A 22 0.26 2.17 1.87
C TYR A 22 0.00 3.67 1.86
N PHE A 23 -1.21 4.06 1.46
CA PHE A 23 -1.67 5.45 1.42
C PHE A 23 -2.40 5.78 2.72
N VAL A 24 -1.89 6.77 3.45
CA VAL A 24 -2.45 7.20 4.75
C VAL A 24 -2.30 8.71 4.91
N GLU A 25 -3.41 9.40 5.19
CA GLU A 25 -3.45 10.84 5.54
C GLU A 25 -2.53 11.77 4.71
N GLY A 26 -2.51 11.61 3.38
CA GLY A 26 -1.70 12.46 2.49
C GLY A 26 -0.23 12.06 2.37
N SER A 27 0.17 10.97 3.03
CA SER A 27 1.50 10.35 2.96
C SER A 27 1.44 8.97 2.29
N VAL A 28 2.60 8.47 1.88
CA VAL A 28 2.76 7.12 1.32
C VAL A 28 3.89 6.39 2.04
N CYS A 29 3.62 5.19 2.55
CA CYS A 29 4.65 4.30 3.08
C CYS A 29 4.91 3.16 2.09
N LEU A 30 6.16 3.03 1.63
CA LEU A 30 6.61 1.89 0.82
C LEU A 30 7.29 0.86 1.71
N PHE A 31 6.70 -0.32 1.81
CA PHE A 31 7.25 -1.47 2.52
C PHE A 31 7.92 -2.40 1.51
N HIS A 32 9.23 -2.56 1.61
CA HIS A 32 10.02 -3.42 0.73
C HIS A 32 10.09 -4.82 1.33
N LYS A 33 9.53 -5.81 0.64
CA LYS A 33 9.46 -7.20 1.11
C LYS A 33 10.57 -8.09 0.53
N THR A 34 11.18 -7.68 -0.58
CA THR A 34 12.23 -8.43 -1.28
C THR A 34 13.35 -7.51 -1.80
N GLY A 35 14.48 -8.09 -2.21
CA GLY A 35 15.63 -7.34 -2.76
C GLY A 35 16.53 -6.77 -1.68
N GLU A 36 17.42 -5.84 -2.06
CA GLU A 36 18.40 -5.24 -1.14
C GLU A 36 17.76 -4.45 0.01
N MET A 37 16.56 -3.93 -0.22
CA MET A 37 15.80 -3.16 0.76
C MET A 37 14.81 -4.02 1.57
N ALA A 38 14.87 -5.35 1.46
CA ALA A 38 13.93 -6.24 2.14
C ALA A 38 13.87 -5.97 3.66
N GLY A 39 12.66 -5.85 4.20
CA GLY A 39 12.41 -5.58 5.61
C GLY A 39 12.42 -4.10 5.99
N THR A 40 12.65 -3.19 5.03
CA THR A 40 12.65 -1.75 5.26
C THR A 40 11.31 -1.10 4.86
N ALA A 41 11.02 0.05 5.49
CA ALA A 41 9.92 0.92 5.11
C ALA A 41 10.43 2.35 4.86
N VAL A 42 9.99 2.98 3.78
CA VAL A 42 10.27 4.38 3.46
C VAL A 42 8.97 5.16 3.47
N LYS A 43 8.91 6.23 4.25
CA LYS A 43 7.75 7.13 4.31
C LYS A 43 8.03 8.37 3.49
N TYR A 44 7.08 8.71 2.62
CA TYR A 44 7.00 9.96 1.89
C TYR A 44 5.88 10.80 2.52
N GLU A 45 6.22 12.00 3.00
CA GLU A 45 5.27 12.88 3.69
C GLU A 45 4.23 13.48 2.72
N SER A 46 4.46 13.41 1.40
CA SER A 46 3.53 13.82 0.38
C SER A 46 3.15 12.69 -0.59
N ILE A 47 1.89 12.70 -1.05
CA ILE A 47 1.40 11.78 -2.09
C ILE A 47 2.24 11.89 -3.37
N SER A 48 2.62 13.10 -3.77
CA SER A 48 3.36 13.32 -5.02
C SER A 48 4.74 12.67 -5.00
N GLU A 49 5.49 12.80 -3.91
CA GLU A 49 6.81 12.14 -3.78
C GLU A 49 6.67 10.62 -3.71
N GLY A 50 5.65 10.13 -3.00
CA GLY A 50 5.35 8.70 -2.96
C GLY A 50 5.02 8.12 -4.34
N LEU A 51 4.22 8.85 -5.14
CA LEU A 51 3.91 8.48 -6.52
C LEU A 51 5.15 8.45 -7.40
N TRP A 52 6.00 9.47 -7.29
CA TRP A 52 7.27 9.50 -8.02
C TRP A 52 8.14 8.27 -7.71
N ALA A 53 8.23 7.88 -6.44
CA ALA A 53 8.97 6.68 -6.05
C ALA A 53 8.35 5.39 -6.61
N ILE A 54 7.02 5.30 -6.66
CA ILE A 54 6.30 4.17 -7.26
C ILE A 54 6.54 4.10 -8.78
N GLU A 55 6.57 5.23 -9.47
CA GLU A 55 6.90 5.30 -10.91
C GLU A 55 8.33 4.82 -11.19
N GLU A 56 9.30 5.23 -10.37
CA GLU A 56 10.68 4.75 -10.50
C GLU A 56 10.79 3.23 -10.28
N LEU A 57 10.03 2.67 -9.32
CA LEU A 57 9.93 1.22 -9.13
C LEU A 57 9.32 0.53 -10.37
N GLU A 58 8.26 1.09 -10.96
CA GLU A 58 7.68 0.53 -12.19
C GLU A 58 8.68 0.56 -13.35
N ARG A 59 9.41 1.66 -13.53
CA ARG A 59 10.47 1.79 -14.54
C ARG A 59 11.59 0.78 -14.33
N ALA A 60 11.88 0.42 -13.08
CA ALA A 60 12.79 -0.64 -12.71
C ALA A 60 12.18 -2.06 -12.82
N ASN A 61 10.97 -2.21 -13.37
CA ASN A 61 10.20 -3.45 -13.46
C ASN A 61 9.82 -4.08 -12.10
N VAL A 62 9.84 -3.31 -11.02
CA VAL A 62 9.39 -3.74 -9.70
C VAL A 62 7.88 -3.54 -9.59
N GLY A 63 7.18 -4.64 -9.31
CA GLY A 63 5.74 -4.63 -9.03
C GLY A 63 5.43 -4.54 -7.55
N GLY A 64 4.17 -4.31 -7.23
CA GLY A 64 3.74 -4.20 -5.84
C GLY A 64 2.23 -4.18 -5.67
N TYR A 65 1.79 -3.89 -4.46
CA TYR A 65 0.37 -3.76 -4.13
C TYR A 65 0.08 -2.43 -3.49
N TYR A 66 -1.03 -1.81 -3.89
CA TYR A 66 -1.57 -0.63 -3.23
C TYR A 66 -2.52 -1.03 -2.12
N ILE A 67 -2.38 -0.37 -0.96
CA ILE A 67 -3.30 -0.43 0.16
C ILE A 67 -3.79 0.99 0.42
N PHE A 68 -5.10 1.19 0.37
CA PHE A 68 -5.74 2.46 0.70
C PHE A 68 -6.51 2.33 2.01
N ASP A 69 -6.21 3.20 2.97
CA ASP A 69 -7.08 3.42 4.13
C ASP A 69 -8.19 4.41 3.74
N VAL A 70 -9.39 3.90 3.51
CA VAL A 70 -10.51 4.68 2.92
C VAL A 70 -11.27 5.49 3.99
N THR A 71 -10.72 5.64 5.20
CA THR A 71 -11.48 6.20 6.32
C THR A 71 -11.72 7.70 6.26
N LYS A 72 -10.99 8.49 5.47
CA LYS A 72 -11.14 9.96 5.54
C LYS A 72 -11.09 10.77 4.25
N ASP A 73 -10.78 10.20 3.10
CA ASP A 73 -10.97 10.94 1.84
C ASP A 73 -11.05 9.99 0.66
N HIS A 74 -12.14 10.10 -0.11
CA HIS A 74 -12.42 9.29 -1.30
C HIS A 74 -11.56 9.70 -2.51
N ARG A 75 -10.29 10.05 -2.28
CA ARG A 75 -9.37 10.38 -3.37
C ARG A 75 -8.73 9.09 -3.85
N VAL A 76 -9.43 8.41 -4.75
CA VAL A 76 -8.81 7.43 -5.65
C VAL A 76 -7.66 8.16 -6.33
N VAL A 77 -6.43 7.76 -6.03
CA VAL A 77 -5.24 8.38 -6.63
C VAL A 77 -5.23 8.01 -8.11
N ALA A 78 -5.66 8.96 -8.95
CA ALA A 78 -5.66 8.78 -10.39
C ALA A 78 -4.21 8.67 -10.91
N GLY A 79 -3.99 7.85 -11.93
CA GLY A 79 -2.69 7.72 -12.59
C GLY A 79 -1.76 6.64 -12.01
N LEU A 80 -2.21 5.84 -11.03
CA LEU A 80 -1.39 4.75 -10.51
C LEU A 80 -1.02 3.72 -11.60
N PRO A 81 0.23 3.22 -11.59
CA PRO A 81 0.65 2.07 -12.39
C PRO A 81 -0.31 0.89 -12.28
N ARG A 82 -0.62 0.25 -13.43
CA ARG A 82 -1.59 -0.87 -13.49
C ARG A 82 -0.99 -2.19 -13.96
N ARG A 83 0.15 -2.17 -14.66
CA ARG A 83 0.68 -3.36 -15.35
C ARG A 83 1.32 -4.36 -14.40
N ARG A 84 2.07 -3.87 -13.41
CA ARG A 84 2.83 -4.69 -12.44
C ARG A 84 2.32 -4.53 -11.01
N TRP A 85 1.29 -3.71 -10.83
CA TRP A 85 0.77 -3.34 -9.54
C TRP A 85 -0.68 -3.79 -9.38
N GLY A 86 -0.96 -4.50 -8.29
CA GLY A 86 -2.30 -4.84 -7.85
C GLY A 86 -2.83 -3.81 -6.85
N GLY A 87 -4.15 -3.75 -6.65
CA GLY A 87 -4.77 -2.90 -5.64
C GLY A 87 -5.64 -3.72 -4.70
N ILE A 88 -5.52 -3.47 -3.40
CA ILE A 88 -6.45 -3.94 -2.37
C ILE A 88 -7.00 -2.69 -1.69
N VAL A 89 -8.32 -2.56 -1.68
CA VAL A 89 -9.00 -1.46 -0.98
C VAL A 89 -9.40 -1.97 0.39
N LEU A 90 -8.87 -1.37 1.46
CA LEU A 90 -9.26 -1.68 2.82
C LEU A 90 -10.38 -0.75 3.24
N THR A 91 -11.61 -1.23 3.10
CA THR A 91 -12.73 -0.60 3.79
C THR A 91 -12.66 -1.01 5.26
N MET A 92 -12.83 -0.04 6.17
CA MET A 92 -13.09 -0.40 7.57
C MET A 92 -14.28 -1.37 7.56
N PRO A 93 -14.18 -2.48 8.28
CA PRO A 93 -15.29 -3.39 8.35
C PRO A 93 -16.48 -2.66 8.98
N ASP A 94 -17.64 -2.75 8.34
CA ASP A 94 -18.89 -2.16 8.81
C ASP A 94 -19.11 -2.63 10.26
N ALA A 95 -19.37 -1.72 11.19
CA ALA A 95 -19.57 -2.06 12.59
C ALA A 95 -20.70 -3.11 12.76
N ARG A 96 -21.65 -3.15 11.83
CA ARG A 96 -22.73 -4.13 11.73
C ARG A 96 -22.27 -5.57 11.47
N ASN A 97 -21.05 -5.77 10.99
CA ASN A 97 -20.47 -7.10 10.75
C ASN A 97 -19.84 -7.71 12.02
N TYR A 98 -19.85 -6.99 13.15
CA TYR A 98 -19.38 -7.47 14.46
C TYR A 98 -20.44 -7.36 15.55
N GLU A 99 -21.67 -7.01 15.20
CA GLU A 99 -22.81 -7.18 16.10
C GLU A 99 -23.26 -8.64 16.02
N GLY A 100 -22.82 -9.42 17.00
CA GLY A 100 -23.35 -10.77 17.28
C GLY A 100 -24.65 -10.71 18.08
#